data_AF-A0A968V9L7-F1
#
_entry.id   AF-A0A968V9L7-F1
#
_cell.length_a   1.000
_cell.length_b   1.000
_cell.length_c   1.000
_cell.angle_alpha   90.00
_cell.angle_beta   90.00
_cell.angle_gamma   90.00
#
_symmetry.space_group_name_H-M   'P 1'
#
loop_
_entity.id
_entity.type
_entity.pdbx_description
1 polymer ?
#
loop_
_entity_poly.entity_id
_entity_poly.type
_entity_poly.pdbx_seq_one_letter_code
_entity_poly.pdbx_strand_id
1 'polypeptide(L)'
;MSSQKFEVVLDLPMAKEEANITPVESVVEEWLKRDFSEEPGRDFGVMLGRLKRQLQTKRVGVLIDNLEPALDGQGRFIAPHRRYVELLRVLADSSVKSLTLITSREPLAEGLSISSYPLPSLGEEAWTNFFDSRGLEVEATILKEIHRAYGGNALAMTILCDPIQRDGGMGAYWQEHKIEAGLLVELAVENLVKEQFNRLEEIHPEAYRLLCRLGCYRYQDIPRISADGLLCLLWDVSEIERRRVIESLRSWSLVECNKGEYWLHPVVLAEAISRLRESEEWKIANQTAAAFWTESVKIVETVEDAQRALEAYYHYFEIHEFEKACTVILERRDSRWRTKAEGGEPLDASFYRLGLFQEIIIVSTEVTNKLSLSYYNITHLYEVIAIGYESLGDIKKAIEELDKISRKKGLEYTLYICGGAQLVFLGYTQRRT
;
A
#
# COMPACT_ATOMS: atom_id res chain seq x y z
N MET A 1 -18.24 -22.35 18.68
CA MET A 1 -18.58 -23.58 17.91
C MET A 1 -18.48 -24.78 18.85
N SER A 2 -19.60 -25.41 19.19
CA SER A 2 -19.58 -26.64 20.00
C SER A 2 -18.93 -27.77 19.20
N SER A 3 -17.94 -28.43 19.82
CA SER A 3 -17.07 -29.46 19.26
C SER A 3 -17.78 -30.47 18.32
N GLN A 4 -17.57 -30.37 17.02
CA GLN A 4 -17.53 -31.58 16.18
C GLN A 4 -16.24 -32.30 16.58
N LYS A 5 -16.35 -33.29 17.48
CA LYS A 5 -15.18 -34.10 17.86
C LYS A 5 -14.80 -34.97 16.67
N PHE A 6 -13.69 -34.63 16.03
CA PHE A 6 -13.00 -35.55 15.12
C PHE A 6 -12.50 -36.76 15.91
N GLU A 7 -12.58 -37.94 15.32
CA GLU A 7 -12.06 -39.18 15.90
C GLU A 7 -10.55 -39.26 15.71
N VAL A 8 -10.06 -38.73 14.59
CA VAL A 8 -8.64 -38.66 14.22
C VAL A 8 -8.38 -37.26 13.65
N VAL A 9 -7.24 -36.68 14.01
CA VAL A 9 -6.74 -35.43 13.41
C VAL A 9 -5.42 -35.75 12.75
N LEU A 10 -5.31 -35.40 11.47
CA LEU A 10 -4.12 -35.58 10.65
C LEU A 10 -3.51 -34.22 10.36
N ASP A 11 -2.26 -34.03 10.73
CA ASP A 11 -1.52 -32.80 10.47
C ASP A 11 -0.47 -33.03 9.38
N LEU A 12 -0.38 -32.11 8.44
CA LEU A 12 0.61 -32.06 7.37
C LEU A 12 1.22 -30.65 7.31
N PRO A 13 2.31 -30.40 8.05
CA PRO A 13 3.09 -29.19 7.88
C PRO A 13 3.92 -29.29 6.60
N MET A 14 3.76 -28.35 5.69
CA MET A 14 4.58 -28.28 4.49
C MET A 14 5.90 -27.56 4.80
N ALA A 15 7.00 -28.11 4.31
CA ALA A 15 8.31 -27.50 4.50
C ALA A 15 8.40 -26.16 3.75
N LYS A 16 9.15 -25.20 4.32
CA LYS A 16 9.36 -23.88 3.70
C LYS A 16 10.14 -23.95 2.38
N GLU A 17 11.07 -24.88 2.28
CA GLU A 17 11.92 -25.08 1.10
C GLU A 17 11.39 -26.24 0.26
N GLU A 18 11.27 -26.04 -1.05
CA GLU A 18 10.74 -27.03 -1.99
C GLU A 18 11.42 -28.40 -1.90
N ALA A 19 12.74 -28.38 -1.70
CA ALA A 19 13.59 -29.57 -1.60
C ALA A 19 13.32 -30.42 -0.36
N ASN A 20 12.75 -29.80 0.69
CA ASN A 20 12.50 -30.45 1.98
C ASN A 20 11.04 -30.88 2.14
N ILE A 21 10.17 -30.60 1.15
CA ILE A 21 8.77 -31.03 1.19
C ILE A 21 8.73 -32.56 1.13
N THR A 22 8.07 -33.15 2.12
CA THR A 22 7.93 -34.61 2.20
C THR A 22 7.10 -35.12 1.01
N PRO A 23 7.51 -36.21 0.34
CA PRO A 23 6.69 -36.82 -0.70
C PRO A 23 5.34 -37.31 -0.14
N VAL A 24 4.26 -37.04 -0.86
CA VAL A 24 2.89 -37.36 -0.42
C VAL A 24 2.69 -38.86 -0.12
N GLU A 25 3.42 -39.74 -0.79
CA GLU A 25 3.39 -41.17 -0.56
C GLU A 25 3.82 -41.51 0.86
N SER A 26 4.87 -40.84 1.35
CA SER A 26 5.38 -41.04 2.70
C SER A 26 4.39 -40.52 3.74
N VAL A 27 3.74 -39.39 3.45
CA VAL A 27 2.67 -38.82 4.30
C VAL A 27 1.51 -39.80 4.43
N VAL A 28 0.98 -40.32 3.32
CA VAL A 28 -0.15 -41.26 3.33
C VAL A 28 0.26 -42.59 3.98
N GLU A 29 1.49 -43.05 3.74
CA GLU A 29 2.03 -44.24 4.39
C GLU A 29 2.06 -44.08 5.91
N GLU A 30 2.55 -42.94 6.40
CA GLU A 30 2.61 -42.64 7.83
C GLU A 30 1.22 -42.54 8.45
N TRP A 31 0.28 -41.84 7.80
CA TRP A 31 -1.10 -41.74 8.28
C TRP A 31 -1.78 -43.10 8.39
N LEU A 32 -1.63 -43.97 7.37
CA LEU A 32 -2.20 -45.31 7.42
C LEU A 32 -1.62 -46.11 8.58
N LYS A 33 -0.28 -46.12 8.73
CA LYS A 33 0.41 -46.90 9.76
C LYS A 33 0.12 -46.40 11.17
N ARG A 34 0.33 -45.10 11.42
CA ARG A 34 0.32 -44.53 12.77
C ARG A 34 -1.07 -44.15 13.23
N ASP A 35 -1.84 -43.48 12.37
CA ASP A 35 -3.12 -42.89 12.77
C ASP A 35 -4.30 -43.84 12.55
N PHE A 36 -4.21 -44.74 11.56
CA PHE A 36 -5.26 -45.71 11.26
C PHE A 36 -4.92 -47.16 11.63
N SER A 37 -3.67 -47.46 12.00
CA SER A 37 -3.19 -48.84 12.25
C SER A 37 -3.47 -49.79 11.07
N GLU A 38 -3.39 -49.26 9.85
CA GLU A 38 -3.58 -49.98 8.60
C GLU A 38 -2.21 -50.18 7.93
N GLU A 39 -1.92 -51.40 7.48
CA GLU A 39 -0.75 -51.64 6.64
C GLU A 39 -0.85 -50.80 5.35
N PRO A 40 0.23 -50.16 4.89
CA PRO A 40 0.24 -49.45 3.63
C PRO A 40 0.29 -50.42 2.45
N GLY A 41 -0.25 -49.99 1.31
CA GLY A 41 -0.09 -50.70 0.04
C GLY A 41 1.29 -50.45 -0.57
N ARG A 42 1.73 -51.32 -1.51
CA ARG A 42 2.97 -51.09 -2.27
C ARG A 42 2.84 -49.97 -3.31
N ASP A 43 1.63 -49.72 -3.79
CA ASP A 43 1.32 -48.70 -4.78
C ASP A 43 0.57 -47.52 -4.16
N PHE A 44 0.91 -46.30 -4.60
CA PHE A 44 0.28 -45.08 -4.08
C PHE A 44 -1.24 -45.08 -4.27
N GLY A 45 -1.76 -45.53 -5.42
CA GLY A 45 -3.20 -45.65 -5.65
C GLY A 45 -3.90 -46.61 -4.68
N VAL A 46 -3.22 -47.69 -4.27
CA VAL A 46 -3.74 -48.62 -3.25
C VAL A 46 -3.77 -47.97 -1.88
N MET A 47 -2.72 -47.21 -1.53
CA MET A 47 -2.67 -46.42 -0.29
C MET A 47 -3.81 -45.40 -0.23
N LEU A 48 -4.01 -44.62 -1.29
CA LEU A 48 -5.12 -43.67 -1.41
C LEU A 48 -6.50 -44.36 -1.29
N GLY A 49 -6.66 -45.53 -1.90
CA GLY A 49 -7.89 -46.32 -1.77
C GLY A 49 -8.14 -46.89 -0.37
N ARG A 50 -7.07 -47.15 0.42
CA ARG A 50 -7.19 -47.51 1.84
C ARG A 50 -7.52 -46.30 2.69
N LEU A 51 -6.83 -45.18 2.47
CA LEU A 51 -7.11 -43.91 3.14
C LEU A 51 -8.56 -43.50 2.94
N LYS A 52 -9.06 -43.51 1.69
CA LYS A 52 -10.46 -43.19 1.39
C LYS A 52 -11.45 -44.02 2.21
N ARG A 53 -11.23 -45.34 2.36
CA ARG A 53 -12.09 -46.21 3.17
C ARG A 53 -12.08 -45.84 4.65
N GLN A 54 -10.92 -45.47 5.19
CA GLN A 54 -10.81 -44.96 6.56
C GLN A 54 -11.58 -43.64 6.71
N LEU A 55 -11.43 -42.71 5.77
CA LEU A 55 -12.13 -41.42 5.78
C LEU A 55 -13.66 -41.56 5.58
N GLN A 56 -14.14 -42.62 4.92
CA GLN A 56 -15.58 -42.91 4.78
C GLN A 56 -16.21 -43.45 6.09
N THR A 57 -15.41 -44.12 6.92
CA THR A 57 -15.89 -44.80 8.13
C THR A 57 -15.75 -43.92 9.37
N LYS A 58 -14.67 -43.13 9.47
CA LYS A 58 -14.34 -42.29 10.63
C LYS A 58 -14.49 -40.81 10.32
N ARG A 59 -14.85 -40.00 11.33
CA ARG A 59 -14.80 -38.53 11.22
C ARG A 59 -13.38 -38.02 11.41
N VAL A 60 -12.77 -37.48 10.36
CA VAL A 60 -11.35 -37.10 10.38
C VAL A 60 -11.17 -35.60 10.12
N GLY A 61 -10.40 -34.93 10.96
CA GLY A 61 -9.92 -33.58 10.70
C GLY A 61 -8.58 -33.66 9.99
N VAL A 62 -8.36 -32.87 8.95
CA VAL A 62 -7.06 -32.79 8.26
C VAL A 62 -6.64 -31.34 8.20
N LEU A 63 -5.45 -31.02 8.68
CA LEU A 63 -4.82 -29.71 8.55
C LEU A 63 -3.60 -29.82 7.64
N ILE A 64 -3.61 -29.09 6.54
CA ILE A 64 -2.45 -28.92 5.66
C ILE A 64 -1.98 -27.49 5.85
N ASP A 65 -0.81 -27.31 6.45
CA ASP A 65 -0.30 -26.00 6.85
C ASP A 65 0.79 -25.51 5.89
N ASN A 66 0.72 -24.23 5.50
CA ASN A 66 1.71 -23.50 4.72
C ASN A 66 1.93 -24.12 3.31
N LEU A 67 0.85 -24.33 2.56
CA LEU A 67 0.88 -25.09 1.29
C LEU A 67 1.72 -24.44 0.18
N GLU A 68 1.88 -23.12 0.19
CA GLU A 68 2.43 -22.36 -0.93
C GLU A 68 3.80 -22.85 -1.44
N PRO A 69 4.78 -23.32 -0.64
CA PRO A 69 6.05 -23.83 -1.16
C PRO A 69 5.92 -25.03 -2.11
N ALA A 70 4.78 -25.72 -2.13
CA ALA A 70 4.53 -26.79 -3.08
C ALA A 70 3.93 -26.32 -4.41
N LEU A 71 3.63 -25.03 -4.56
CA LEU A 71 2.87 -24.46 -5.68
C LEU A 71 3.76 -23.67 -6.65
N ASP A 72 3.38 -23.69 -7.92
CA ASP A 72 3.90 -22.85 -9.00
C ASP A 72 3.17 -21.49 -9.02
N GLY A 73 3.62 -20.58 -9.89
CA GLY A 73 2.97 -19.28 -10.03
C GLY A 73 1.53 -19.28 -10.52
N GLN A 74 1.02 -20.41 -10.99
CA GLN A 74 -0.38 -20.54 -11.33
C GLN A 74 -1.19 -21.17 -10.19
N GLY A 75 -0.61 -21.37 -9.01
CA GLY A 75 -1.26 -22.00 -7.86
C GLY A 75 -1.42 -23.52 -8.01
N ARG A 76 -0.62 -24.16 -8.87
CA ARG A 76 -0.65 -25.61 -9.10
C ARG A 76 0.56 -26.27 -8.49
N PHE A 77 0.47 -27.52 -8.07
CA PHE A 77 1.61 -28.25 -7.54
C PHE A 77 2.75 -28.34 -8.55
N ILE A 78 3.96 -27.99 -8.10
CA ILE A 78 5.18 -28.14 -8.90
C ILE A 78 5.43 -29.59 -9.28
N ALA A 79 6.17 -29.82 -10.37
CA ALA A 79 6.33 -31.16 -10.95
C ALA A 79 6.81 -32.24 -9.95
N PRO A 80 7.79 -31.97 -9.04
CA PRO A 80 8.19 -32.94 -8.02
C PRO A 80 7.06 -33.37 -7.07
N HIS A 81 6.11 -32.46 -6.81
CA HIS A 81 5.04 -32.62 -5.81
C HIS A 81 3.66 -32.79 -6.44
N ARG A 82 3.57 -33.02 -7.76
CA ARG A 82 2.31 -33.15 -8.51
C ARG A 82 1.33 -34.16 -7.91
N ARG A 83 1.85 -35.24 -7.30
CA ARG A 83 1.05 -36.32 -6.71
C ARG A 83 0.21 -35.89 -5.51
N TYR A 84 0.50 -34.75 -4.88
CA TYR A 84 -0.36 -34.18 -3.85
C TYR A 84 -1.79 -33.93 -4.31
N VAL A 85 -2.00 -33.68 -5.61
CA VAL A 85 -3.37 -33.55 -6.15
C VAL A 85 -4.19 -34.81 -6.01
N GLU A 86 -3.59 -35.99 -6.13
CA GLU A 86 -4.32 -37.24 -5.94
C GLU A 86 -4.78 -37.41 -4.48
N LEU A 87 -3.96 -36.96 -3.52
CA LEU A 87 -4.38 -36.90 -2.13
C LEU A 87 -5.54 -35.91 -1.94
N LEU A 88 -5.42 -34.68 -2.46
CA LEU A 88 -6.48 -33.69 -2.33
C LEU A 88 -7.78 -34.13 -3.01
N ARG A 89 -7.72 -34.88 -4.12
CA ARG A 89 -8.91 -35.49 -4.75
C ARG A 89 -9.61 -36.47 -3.82
N VAL A 90 -8.86 -37.29 -3.09
CA VAL A 90 -9.44 -38.21 -2.09
C VAL A 90 -10.06 -37.44 -0.93
N LEU A 91 -9.37 -36.40 -0.44
CA LEU A 91 -9.85 -35.58 0.67
C LEU A 91 -11.10 -34.75 0.31
N ALA A 92 -11.22 -34.32 -0.95
CA ALA A 92 -12.36 -33.56 -1.47
C ALA A 92 -13.53 -34.45 -1.94
N ASP A 93 -13.43 -35.78 -1.84
CA ASP A 93 -14.45 -36.68 -2.33
C ASP A 93 -15.73 -36.59 -1.49
N SER A 94 -16.88 -36.34 -2.12
CA SER A 94 -18.17 -36.17 -1.42
C SER A 94 -18.61 -37.36 -0.55
N SER A 95 -18.02 -38.55 -0.74
CA SER A 95 -18.35 -39.74 0.05
C SER A 95 -17.58 -39.85 1.38
N VAL A 96 -16.52 -39.06 1.58
CA VAL A 96 -15.73 -39.12 2.82
C VAL A 96 -16.35 -38.26 3.93
N LYS A 97 -16.02 -38.59 5.18
CA LYS A 97 -16.46 -37.88 6.40
C LYS A 97 -15.33 -37.05 7.00
N SER A 98 -14.50 -36.44 6.16
CA SER A 98 -13.39 -35.60 6.59
C SER A 98 -13.66 -34.12 6.36
N LEU A 99 -13.07 -33.28 7.22
CA LEU A 99 -12.92 -31.84 6.98
C LEU A 99 -11.43 -31.56 6.76
N THR A 100 -11.07 -31.06 5.59
CA THR A 100 -9.71 -30.60 5.30
C THR A 100 -9.65 -29.08 5.36
N LEU A 101 -8.78 -28.57 6.22
CA LEU A 101 -8.40 -27.17 6.27
C LEU A 101 -7.00 -27.03 5.68
N ILE A 102 -6.84 -26.04 4.80
CA ILE A 102 -5.57 -25.73 4.15
C ILE A 102 -5.24 -24.28 4.48
N THR A 103 -4.03 -24.02 4.98
CA THR A 103 -3.49 -22.67 5.07
C THR A 103 -2.50 -22.47 3.93
N SER A 104 -2.56 -21.29 3.31
CA SER A 104 -1.68 -20.92 2.22
C SER A 104 -1.68 -19.40 2.08
N ARG A 105 -0.53 -18.83 1.73
CA ARG A 105 -0.43 -17.41 1.31
C ARG A 105 -0.87 -17.20 -0.14
N GLU A 106 -0.88 -18.29 -0.91
CA GLU A 106 -1.22 -18.28 -2.34
C GLU A 106 -2.51 -19.07 -2.61
N PRO A 107 -3.28 -18.71 -3.65
CA PRO A 107 -4.46 -19.46 -4.03
C PRO A 107 -4.07 -20.84 -4.62
N LEU A 108 -4.79 -21.87 -4.23
CA LEU A 108 -4.69 -23.21 -4.83
C LEU A 108 -5.64 -23.33 -6.03
N ALA A 109 -5.10 -23.59 -7.22
CA ALA A 109 -5.82 -23.58 -8.49
C ALA A 109 -5.72 -24.93 -9.25
N GLU A 110 -6.08 -26.02 -8.58
CA GLU A 110 -5.94 -27.40 -9.11
C GLU A 110 -7.20 -28.00 -9.74
N GLY A 111 -8.20 -27.18 -10.08
CA GLY A 111 -9.48 -27.67 -10.60
C GLY A 111 -10.23 -28.58 -9.62
N LEU A 112 -9.95 -28.44 -8.32
CA LEU A 112 -10.57 -29.17 -7.23
C LEU A 112 -11.74 -28.37 -6.64
N SER A 113 -12.69 -29.06 -6.00
CA SER A 113 -13.80 -28.42 -5.31
C SER A 113 -13.34 -27.85 -3.96
N ILE A 114 -12.67 -26.70 -4.00
CA ILE A 114 -12.09 -26.03 -2.83
C ILE A 114 -12.77 -24.67 -2.66
N SER A 115 -13.12 -24.33 -1.42
CA SER A 115 -13.66 -23.02 -1.07
C SER A 115 -12.58 -22.20 -0.36
N SER A 116 -12.24 -21.05 -0.92
CA SER A 116 -11.29 -20.13 -0.30
C SER A 116 -11.98 -19.29 0.77
N TYR A 117 -11.32 -19.15 1.93
CA TYR A 117 -11.76 -18.28 3.01
C TYR A 117 -10.64 -17.27 3.32
N PRO A 118 -10.69 -16.04 2.77
CA PRO A 118 -9.70 -15.04 3.08
C PRO A 118 -9.82 -14.62 4.54
N LEU A 119 -8.69 -14.55 5.26
CA LEU A 119 -8.66 -14.09 6.64
C LEU A 119 -8.61 -12.56 6.66
N PRO A 120 -9.63 -11.87 7.18
CA PRO A 120 -9.59 -10.41 7.29
C PRO A 120 -8.62 -9.98 8.40
N SER A 121 -8.09 -8.77 8.28
CA SER A 121 -7.36 -8.12 9.37
C SER A 121 -8.21 -8.03 10.63
N LEU A 122 -7.57 -8.18 11.79
CA LEU A 122 -8.25 -8.09 13.08
C LEU A 122 -8.56 -6.63 13.43
N GLY A 123 -9.75 -6.38 13.98
CA GLY A 123 -10.15 -5.05 14.43
C GLY A 123 -9.49 -4.62 15.74
N GLU A 124 -9.58 -3.33 16.05
CA GLU A 124 -9.03 -2.72 17.27
C GLU A 124 -9.55 -3.39 18.56
N GLU A 125 -10.81 -3.84 18.57
CA GLU A 125 -11.40 -4.55 19.72
C GLU A 125 -10.70 -5.89 19.99
N ALA A 126 -10.36 -6.64 18.93
CA ALA A 126 -9.62 -7.90 19.08
C ALA A 126 -8.20 -7.65 19.61
N TRP A 127 -7.56 -6.56 19.17
CA TRP A 127 -6.25 -6.14 19.67
C TRP A 127 -6.30 -5.72 21.14
N THR A 128 -7.32 -4.94 21.51
CA THR A 128 -7.59 -4.52 22.90
C THR A 128 -7.71 -5.74 23.79
N ASN A 129 -8.64 -6.65 23.46
CA ASN A 129 -8.87 -7.87 24.23
C ASN A 129 -7.62 -8.76 24.34
N PHE A 130 -6.81 -8.82 23.28
CA PHE A 130 -5.58 -9.60 23.30
C PHE A 130 -4.54 -9.00 24.25
N PHE A 131 -4.22 -7.72 24.13
CA PHE A 131 -3.23 -7.08 25.02
C PHE A 131 -3.70 -7.05 26.48
N ASP A 132 -4.99 -6.80 26.71
CA ASP A 132 -5.61 -6.92 28.04
C ASP A 132 -5.43 -8.34 28.62
N SER A 133 -5.66 -9.38 27.81
CA SER A 133 -5.48 -10.78 28.25
C SER A 133 -4.03 -11.14 28.58
N ARG A 134 -3.06 -10.34 28.12
CA ARG A 134 -1.63 -10.47 28.43
C ARG A 134 -1.19 -9.60 29.61
N GLY A 135 -2.12 -8.87 30.23
CA GLY A 135 -1.84 -7.97 31.36
C GLY A 135 -1.10 -6.70 30.97
N LEU A 136 -1.18 -6.29 29.71
CA LEU A 136 -0.64 -5.03 29.22
C LEU A 136 -1.72 -3.95 29.34
N GLU A 137 -1.37 -2.80 29.91
CA GLU A 137 -2.28 -1.65 29.97
C GLU A 137 -2.51 -1.09 28.57
N VAL A 138 -3.77 -1.02 28.15
CA VAL A 138 -4.14 -0.56 26.81
C VAL A 138 -4.50 0.93 26.81
N GLU A 139 -3.65 1.71 26.16
CA GLU A 139 -3.91 3.12 25.88
C GLU A 139 -4.61 3.27 24.52
N ALA A 140 -5.93 3.54 24.52
CA ALA A 140 -6.76 3.46 23.31
C ALA A 140 -6.27 4.32 22.13
N THR A 141 -5.70 5.50 22.38
CA THR A 141 -5.16 6.37 21.32
C THR A 141 -3.90 5.78 20.70
N ILE A 142 -3.02 5.21 21.53
CA ILE A 142 -1.76 4.63 21.09
C ILE A 142 -2.02 3.30 20.39
N LEU A 143 -2.93 2.48 20.92
CA LEU A 143 -3.34 1.24 20.28
C LEU A 143 -3.87 1.49 18.87
N LYS A 144 -4.64 2.56 18.65
CA LYS A 144 -5.11 2.95 17.31
C LYS A 144 -3.96 3.25 16.35
N GLU A 145 -2.92 3.93 16.84
CA GLU A 145 -1.74 4.23 16.02
C GLU A 145 -0.94 2.96 15.70
N ILE A 146 -0.71 2.09 16.69
CA ILE A 146 -0.05 0.78 16.50
C ILE A 146 -0.88 -0.10 15.55
N HIS A 147 -2.18 -0.21 15.79
CA HIS A 147 -3.11 -0.98 14.97
C HIS A 147 -3.09 -0.50 13.52
N ARG A 148 -3.06 0.82 13.28
CA ARG A 148 -2.94 1.38 11.94
C ARG A 148 -1.60 1.04 11.30
N ALA A 149 -0.51 1.07 12.05
CA ALA A 149 0.83 0.82 11.50
C ALA A 149 1.06 -0.66 11.13
N TYR A 150 0.46 -1.58 11.88
CA TYR A 150 0.51 -3.03 11.62
C TYR A 150 -0.76 -3.60 10.96
N GLY A 151 -1.76 -2.76 10.71
CA GLY A 151 -3.02 -3.01 9.99
C GLY A 151 -3.76 -4.24 10.42
N GLY A 152 -3.85 -4.45 11.72
CA GLY A 152 -4.60 -5.56 12.29
C GLY A 152 -3.94 -6.94 12.16
N ASN A 153 -2.64 -7.00 11.85
CA ASN A 153 -1.90 -8.26 11.74
C ASN A 153 -1.78 -9.02 13.08
N ALA A 154 -2.28 -10.26 13.13
CA ALA A 154 -2.28 -11.08 14.35
C ALA A 154 -0.87 -11.49 14.83
N LEU A 155 0.07 -11.68 13.90
CA LEU A 155 1.46 -11.99 14.24
C LEU A 155 2.12 -10.79 14.91
N ALA A 156 1.86 -9.57 14.41
CA ALA A 156 2.35 -8.34 15.03
C ALA A 156 1.89 -8.23 16.50
N MET A 157 0.63 -8.53 16.79
CA MET A 157 0.13 -8.53 18.18
C MET A 157 0.99 -9.40 19.09
N THR A 158 1.41 -10.57 18.61
CA THR A 158 2.23 -11.50 19.40
C THR A 158 3.67 -11.01 19.56
N ILE A 159 4.27 -10.47 18.49
CA ILE A 159 5.66 -9.98 18.51
C ILE A 159 5.79 -8.74 19.41
N LEU A 160 4.77 -7.88 19.44
CA LEU A 160 4.79 -6.62 20.20
C LEU A 160 4.66 -6.79 21.71
N CYS A 161 4.21 -7.95 22.20
CA CYS A 161 4.06 -8.18 23.64
C CYS A 161 5.37 -7.95 24.41
N ASP A 162 6.46 -8.59 23.96
CA ASP A 162 7.74 -8.56 24.68
C ASP A 162 8.40 -7.18 24.65
N PRO A 163 8.48 -6.46 23.50
CA PRO A 163 8.95 -5.08 23.45
C PRO A 163 8.11 -4.13 24.31
N ILE A 164 6.78 -4.16 24.21
CA ILE A 164 5.89 -3.31 25.00
C ILE A 164 6.12 -3.52 26.50
N GLN A 165 6.26 -4.78 26.92
CA GLN A 165 6.51 -5.09 28.32
C GLN A 165 7.91 -4.64 28.77
N ARG A 166 8.92 -4.82 27.93
CA ARG A 166 10.31 -4.46 28.20
C ARG A 166 10.48 -2.95 28.38
N ASP A 167 9.80 -2.16 27.55
CA ASP A 167 9.93 -0.71 27.53
C ASP A 167 9.05 -0.03 28.59
N GLY A 168 8.31 -0.84 29.38
CA GLY A 168 7.54 -0.37 30.52
C GLY A 168 6.12 0.09 30.18
N GLY A 169 5.59 -0.31 29.02
CA GLY A 169 4.21 -0.06 28.61
C GLY A 169 4.07 0.42 27.17
N MET A 170 2.83 0.44 26.69
CA MET A 170 2.51 0.75 25.29
C MET A 170 2.93 2.17 24.90
N GLY A 171 2.72 3.16 25.78
CA GLY A 171 3.15 4.53 25.53
C GLY A 171 4.67 4.71 25.47
N ALA A 172 5.43 4.02 26.32
CA ALA A 172 6.89 4.10 26.31
C ALA A 172 7.47 3.47 25.04
N TYR A 173 7.02 2.25 24.70
CA TYR A 173 7.37 1.59 23.44
C TYR A 173 7.07 2.49 22.24
N TRP A 174 5.87 3.07 22.18
CA TRP A 174 5.48 3.86 21.02
C TRP A 174 6.29 5.15 20.87
N GLN A 175 6.69 5.79 21.98
CA GLN A 175 7.55 6.98 21.91
C GLN A 175 8.97 6.65 21.46
N GLU A 176 9.51 5.50 21.85
CA GLU A 176 10.88 5.10 21.51
C GLU A 176 11.00 4.55 20.08
N HIS A 177 9.96 3.88 19.58
CA HIS A 177 10.00 3.16 18.31
C HIS A 177 9.29 3.86 17.14
N LYS A 178 8.54 4.95 17.40
CA LYS A 178 7.95 5.78 16.34
C LYS A 178 9.01 6.71 15.74
N ILE A 179 9.20 6.66 14.43
CA ILE A 179 10.15 7.53 13.71
C ILE A 179 9.41 8.59 12.89
N GLU A 180 10.10 9.69 12.58
CA GLU A 180 9.52 10.83 11.85
C GLU A 180 9.05 10.45 10.43
N ALA A 181 9.65 9.40 9.84
CA ALA A 181 9.31 8.82 8.53
C ALA A 181 8.31 7.64 8.59
N GLY A 182 7.80 7.26 9.77
CA GLY A 182 6.93 6.08 9.93
C GLY A 182 7.15 5.30 11.24
N LEU A 183 7.04 3.97 11.16
CA LEU A 183 7.22 3.07 12.30
C LEU A 183 8.50 2.23 12.14
N LEU A 184 9.25 2.01 13.21
CA LEU A 184 10.22 0.92 13.28
C LEU A 184 9.46 -0.40 13.40
N VAL A 185 9.34 -1.12 12.28
CA VAL A 185 8.62 -2.38 12.22
C VAL A 185 9.48 -3.46 12.85
N GLU A 186 8.88 -4.31 13.68
CA GLU A 186 9.60 -5.44 14.26
C GLU A 186 10.20 -6.34 13.16
N LEU A 187 11.48 -6.68 13.30
CA LEU A 187 12.29 -7.38 12.30
C LEU A 187 11.63 -8.66 11.75
N ALA A 188 10.87 -9.37 12.59
CA ALA A 188 10.18 -10.58 12.18
C ALA A 188 9.04 -10.31 11.18
N VAL A 189 8.31 -9.18 11.31
CA VAL A 189 7.28 -8.78 10.33
C VAL A 189 7.95 -8.29 9.05
N GLU A 190 9.05 -7.53 9.16
CA GLU A 190 9.83 -7.08 8.00
C GLU A 190 10.36 -8.25 7.17
N ASN A 191 10.95 -9.26 7.83
CA ASN A 191 11.47 -10.45 7.16
C ASN A 191 10.38 -11.20 6.42
N LEU A 192 9.18 -11.34 7.01
CA LEU A 192 8.05 -11.99 6.35
C LEU A 192 7.65 -11.24 5.08
N VAL A 193 7.56 -9.90 5.13
CA VAL A 193 7.24 -9.09 3.95
C VAL A 193 8.33 -9.23 2.88
N LYS A 194 9.61 -9.16 3.26
CA LYS A 194 10.74 -9.36 2.34
C LYS A 194 10.70 -10.72 1.65
N GLU A 195 10.41 -11.79 2.38
CA GLU A 195 10.24 -13.15 1.83
C GLU A 195 9.12 -13.18 0.79
N GLN A 196 7.98 -12.52 1.04
CA GLN A 196 6.88 -12.45 0.06
C GLN A 196 7.24 -11.66 -1.19
N PHE A 197 7.98 -10.55 -1.07
CA PHE A 197 8.46 -9.81 -2.23
C PHE A 197 9.44 -10.62 -3.08
N ASN A 198 10.43 -11.28 -2.44
CA ASN A 198 11.41 -12.11 -3.15
C ASN A 198 10.72 -13.24 -3.92
N ARG A 199 9.75 -13.89 -3.27
CA ARG A 199 8.97 -14.97 -3.89
C ARG A 199 8.09 -14.46 -5.04
N LEU A 200 7.48 -13.29 -4.90
CA LEU A 200 6.71 -12.67 -5.97
C LEU A 200 7.60 -12.29 -7.16
N GLU A 201 8.82 -11.81 -6.91
CA GLU A 201 9.81 -11.47 -7.95
C GLU A 201 10.20 -12.68 -8.80
N GLU A 202 10.42 -13.83 -8.15
CA GLU A 202 10.75 -15.09 -8.83
C GLU A 202 9.59 -15.62 -9.68
N ILE A 203 8.35 -15.49 -9.19
CA ILE A 203 7.19 -16.19 -9.72
C ILE A 203 6.35 -15.33 -10.67
N HIS A 204 6.17 -14.04 -10.37
CA HIS A 204 5.40 -13.06 -11.15
C HIS A 204 6.15 -11.72 -11.25
N PRO A 205 7.22 -11.63 -12.08
CA PRO A 205 8.09 -10.46 -12.13
C PRO A 205 7.36 -9.17 -12.51
N GLU A 206 6.31 -9.22 -13.35
CA GLU A 206 5.49 -8.05 -13.65
C GLU A 206 4.67 -7.58 -12.43
N ALA A 207 4.12 -8.51 -11.66
CA ALA A 207 3.33 -8.18 -10.46
C ALA A 207 4.23 -7.62 -9.35
N TYR A 208 5.43 -8.17 -9.21
CA TYR A 208 6.48 -7.63 -8.34
C TYR A 208 6.86 -6.21 -8.73
N ARG A 209 7.16 -5.95 -10.01
CA ARG A 209 7.47 -4.59 -10.49
C ARG A 209 6.33 -3.64 -10.21
N LEU A 210 5.07 -4.03 -10.45
CA LEU A 210 3.91 -3.23 -10.09
C LEU A 210 3.85 -2.94 -8.59
N LEU A 211 4.06 -3.94 -7.73
CA LEU A 211 4.07 -3.78 -6.28
C LEU A 211 5.12 -2.76 -5.82
N CYS A 212 6.34 -2.84 -6.35
CA CYS A 212 7.39 -1.87 -6.08
C CYS A 212 6.98 -0.47 -6.58
N ARG A 213 6.47 -0.35 -7.82
CA ARG A 213 6.03 0.92 -8.41
C ARG A 213 4.92 1.60 -7.62
N LEU A 214 4.01 0.83 -6.99
CA LEU A 214 2.99 1.39 -6.09
C LEU A 214 3.60 2.13 -4.89
N GLY A 215 4.85 1.83 -4.53
CA GLY A 215 5.61 2.57 -3.54
C GLY A 215 5.81 4.06 -3.84
N CYS A 216 5.61 4.52 -5.09
CA CYS A 216 5.68 5.95 -5.38
C CYS A 216 4.48 6.75 -4.84
N TYR A 217 3.33 6.11 -4.59
CA TYR A 217 2.14 6.79 -4.05
C TYR A 217 2.27 7.04 -2.54
N ARG A 218 1.75 8.19 -2.07
CA ARG A 218 1.91 8.61 -0.66
C ARG A 218 0.89 8.03 0.31
N TYR A 219 -0.31 7.65 -0.15
CA TYR A 219 -1.41 7.09 0.66
C TYR A 219 -1.82 7.93 1.91
N GLN A 220 -1.39 9.18 2.01
CA GLN A 220 -1.65 10.08 3.14
C GLN A 220 -2.97 10.83 2.95
N ASP A 221 -2.99 11.75 1.99
CA ASP A 221 -4.15 12.58 1.67
C ASP A 221 -5.16 11.80 0.82
N ILE A 222 -4.64 10.98 -0.09
CA ILE A 222 -5.43 10.05 -0.91
C ILE A 222 -5.12 8.61 -0.52
N PRO A 223 -5.92 8.01 0.37
CA PRO A 223 -5.60 6.71 0.96
C PRO A 223 -5.82 5.54 0.01
N ARG A 224 -6.39 5.76 -1.18
CA ARG A 224 -6.72 4.71 -2.13
C ARG A 224 -6.57 5.15 -3.58
N ILE A 225 -6.14 4.21 -4.42
CA ILE A 225 -5.87 4.42 -5.85
C ILE A 225 -6.87 3.64 -6.68
N SER A 226 -7.35 4.22 -7.78
CA SER A 226 -8.24 3.52 -8.72
C SER A 226 -7.49 2.46 -9.54
N ALA A 227 -8.23 1.56 -10.20
CA ALA A 227 -7.64 0.62 -11.15
C ALA A 227 -6.81 1.32 -12.25
N ASP A 228 -7.25 2.50 -12.73
CA ASP A 228 -6.52 3.26 -13.74
C ASP A 228 -5.16 3.77 -13.24
N GLY A 229 -5.07 4.11 -11.94
CA GLY A 229 -3.81 4.49 -11.30
C GLY A 229 -2.84 3.32 -11.10
N LEU A 230 -3.33 2.07 -11.09
CA LEU A 230 -2.48 0.88 -11.17
C LEU A 230 -2.05 0.63 -12.62
N LEU A 231 -2.99 0.76 -13.57
CA LEU A 231 -2.75 0.51 -14.99
C LEU A 231 -1.71 1.47 -15.59
N CYS A 232 -1.66 2.73 -15.13
CA CYS A 232 -0.66 3.68 -15.61
C CYS A 232 0.76 3.24 -15.23
N LEU A 233 0.95 2.59 -14.08
CA LEU A 233 2.25 2.07 -13.61
C LEU A 233 2.71 0.81 -14.36
N LEU A 234 1.94 0.32 -15.34
CA LEU A 234 2.28 -0.83 -16.19
C LEU A 234 2.69 -0.36 -17.60
N TRP A 235 3.41 0.76 -17.69
CA TRP A 235 3.77 1.42 -18.94
C TRP A 235 4.53 0.53 -19.93
N ASP A 236 5.28 -0.44 -19.42
CA ASP A 236 6.11 -1.40 -20.16
C ASP A 236 5.43 -2.77 -20.37
N VAL A 237 4.20 -2.95 -19.90
CA VAL A 237 3.42 -4.18 -20.05
C VAL A 237 2.33 -3.98 -21.10
N SER A 238 2.11 -4.99 -21.94
CA SER A 238 1.08 -4.95 -22.99
C SER A 238 -0.31 -4.80 -22.39
N GLU A 239 -1.20 -4.01 -23.01
CA GLU A 239 -2.54 -3.72 -22.48
C GLU A 239 -3.37 -4.97 -22.17
N ILE A 240 -3.18 -6.03 -22.96
CA ILE A 240 -3.86 -7.32 -22.81
C ILE A 240 -3.46 -8.01 -21.49
N GLU A 241 -2.21 -7.83 -21.05
CA GLU A 241 -1.65 -8.48 -19.87
C GLU A 241 -1.84 -7.67 -18.59
N ARG A 242 -2.00 -6.33 -18.68
CA ARG A 242 -2.05 -5.45 -17.50
C ARG A 242 -3.08 -5.87 -16.45
N ARG A 243 -4.29 -6.24 -16.89
CA ARG A 243 -5.34 -6.70 -15.97
C ARG A 243 -4.97 -8.00 -15.27
N ARG A 244 -4.28 -8.90 -15.97
CA ARG A 244 -3.80 -10.15 -15.39
C ARG A 244 -2.73 -9.89 -14.34
N VAL A 245 -1.85 -8.92 -14.55
CA VAL A 245 -0.83 -8.52 -13.56
C VAL A 245 -1.49 -8.01 -12.26
N ILE A 246 -2.51 -7.16 -12.37
CA ILE A 246 -3.25 -6.65 -11.21
C ILE A 246 -3.96 -7.79 -10.47
N GLU A 247 -4.57 -8.74 -11.19
CA GLU A 247 -5.23 -9.90 -10.60
C GLU A 247 -4.25 -10.85 -9.91
N SER A 248 -3.08 -11.11 -10.52
CA SER A 248 -1.99 -11.84 -9.87
C SER A 248 -1.62 -11.17 -8.55
N LEU A 249 -1.32 -9.87 -8.57
CA LEU A 249 -0.94 -9.14 -7.37
C LEU A 249 -2.03 -9.17 -6.28
N ARG A 250 -3.31 -9.04 -6.65
CA ARG A 250 -4.44 -9.12 -5.70
C ARG A 250 -4.54 -10.50 -5.06
N SER A 251 -4.32 -11.56 -5.83
CA SER A 251 -4.46 -12.93 -5.33
C SER A 251 -3.41 -13.31 -4.27
N TRP A 252 -2.32 -12.55 -4.20
CA TRP A 252 -1.25 -12.70 -3.21
C TRP A 252 -1.48 -11.93 -1.91
N SER A 253 -2.60 -11.19 -1.79
CA SER A 253 -2.96 -10.41 -0.59
C SER A 253 -1.88 -9.40 -0.13
N LEU A 254 -0.97 -9.01 -1.02
CA LEU A 254 0.01 -7.93 -0.78
C LEU A 254 -0.54 -6.55 -1.11
N VAL A 255 -1.66 -6.49 -1.84
CA VAL A 255 -2.41 -5.28 -2.13
C VAL A 255 -3.84 -5.49 -1.69
N GLU A 256 -4.34 -4.54 -0.91
CA GLU A 256 -5.72 -4.53 -0.46
C GLU A 256 -6.63 -3.93 -1.54
N CYS A 257 -7.86 -4.44 -1.64
CA CYS A 257 -8.82 -3.96 -2.63
C CYS A 257 -10.25 -3.93 -2.07
N ASN A 258 -10.94 -2.82 -2.27
CA ASN A 258 -12.36 -2.67 -1.95
C ASN A 258 -13.06 -1.84 -3.02
N LYS A 259 -14.13 -2.37 -3.63
CA LYS A 259 -14.91 -1.70 -4.68
C LYS A 259 -14.08 -1.12 -5.84
N GLY A 260 -12.95 -1.75 -6.18
CA GLY A 260 -12.07 -1.30 -7.27
C GLY A 260 -11.07 -0.19 -6.88
N GLU A 261 -10.98 0.10 -5.58
CA GLU A 261 -9.95 0.96 -5.00
C GLU A 261 -8.88 0.10 -4.32
N TYR A 262 -7.62 0.50 -4.46
CA TYR A 262 -6.45 -0.27 -4.04
C TYR A 262 -5.58 0.52 -3.08
N TRP A 263 -4.98 -0.16 -2.11
CA TRP A 263 -3.99 0.44 -1.21
C TRP A 263 -2.97 -0.56 -0.71
N LEU A 264 -1.81 -0.04 -0.29
CA LEU A 264 -0.78 -0.81 0.37
C LEU A 264 -0.89 -0.67 1.88
N HIS A 265 -0.67 -1.78 2.56
CA HIS A 265 -0.46 -1.76 4.00
C HIS A 265 0.86 -1.02 4.33
N PRO A 266 0.97 -0.20 5.40
CA PRO A 266 2.17 0.59 5.68
C PRO A 266 3.50 -0.18 5.66
N VAL A 267 3.53 -1.39 6.20
CA VAL A 267 4.74 -2.24 6.18
C VAL A 267 5.11 -2.70 4.75
N VAL A 268 4.10 -3.03 3.93
CA VAL A 268 4.30 -3.40 2.52
C VAL A 268 4.74 -2.18 1.71
N LEU A 269 4.14 -1.01 2.00
CA LEU A 269 4.50 0.26 1.39
C LEU A 269 5.96 0.64 1.68
N ALA A 270 6.42 0.47 2.92
CA ALA A 270 7.80 0.76 3.30
C ALA A 270 8.81 -0.08 2.50
N GLU A 271 8.56 -1.40 2.38
CA GLU A 271 9.39 -2.28 1.56
C GLU A 271 9.33 -1.92 0.07
N ALA A 272 8.12 -1.63 -0.46
CA ALA A 272 7.94 -1.19 -1.84
C ALA A 272 8.72 0.09 -2.16
N ILE A 273 8.68 1.09 -1.26
CA ILE A 273 9.47 2.32 -1.37
C ILE A 273 10.97 2.00 -1.38
N SER A 274 11.43 1.16 -0.46
CA SER A 274 12.85 0.78 -0.37
C SER A 274 13.35 0.19 -1.68
N ARG A 275 12.64 -0.82 -2.20
CA ARG A 275 13.03 -1.49 -3.46
C ARG A 275 12.91 -0.58 -4.68
N LEU A 276 11.86 0.24 -4.74
CA LEU A 276 11.67 1.16 -5.86
C LEU A 276 12.77 2.23 -5.90
N ARG A 277 13.19 2.78 -4.74
CA ARG A 277 14.27 3.77 -4.65
C ARG A 277 15.63 3.21 -5.07
N GLU A 278 15.87 1.94 -4.81
CA GLU A 278 17.09 1.24 -5.25
C GLU A 278 17.06 0.90 -6.75
N SER A 279 15.88 0.91 -7.37
CA SER A 279 15.70 0.63 -8.80
C SER A 279 15.89 1.87 -9.69
N GLU A 280 16.21 1.63 -10.96
CA GLU A 280 16.23 2.69 -12.00
C GLU A 280 14.83 3.24 -12.33
N GLU A 281 13.76 2.58 -11.87
CA GLU A 281 12.38 2.94 -12.19
C GLU A 281 11.80 4.03 -11.28
N TRP A 282 12.46 4.39 -10.17
CA TRP A 282 11.98 5.42 -9.22
C TRP A 282 11.52 6.70 -9.90
N LYS A 283 12.32 7.18 -10.86
CA LYS A 283 12.02 8.39 -11.60
C LYS A 283 10.81 8.24 -12.51
N ILE A 284 10.74 7.13 -13.25
CA ILE A 284 9.69 6.87 -14.24
C ILE A 284 8.34 6.63 -13.54
N ALA A 285 8.34 5.89 -12.43
CA ALA A 285 7.14 5.63 -11.64
C ALA A 285 6.51 6.94 -11.15
N ASN A 286 7.30 7.83 -10.55
CA ASN A 286 6.83 9.14 -10.10
C ASN A 286 6.36 10.03 -11.25
N GLN A 287 7.08 10.06 -12.39
CA GLN A 287 6.62 10.84 -13.56
C GLN A 287 5.28 10.33 -14.10
N THR A 288 5.10 9.01 -14.12
CA THR A 288 3.89 8.36 -14.62
C THR A 288 2.71 8.59 -13.68
N ALA A 289 2.93 8.47 -12.36
CA ALA A 289 1.94 8.79 -11.35
C ALA A 289 1.54 10.28 -11.40
N ALA A 290 2.51 11.19 -11.55
CA ALA A 290 2.23 12.62 -11.69
C ALA A 290 1.38 12.95 -12.92
N ALA A 291 1.65 12.29 -14.06
CA ALA A 291 0.85 12.43 -15.27
C ALA A 291 -0.59 11.92 -15.05
N PHE A 292 -0.73 10.74 -14.44
CA PHE A 292 -2.04 10.18 -14.08
C PHE A 292 -2.85 11.13 -13.20
N TRP A 293 -2.27 11.66 -12.11
CA TRP A 293 -2.98 12.59 -11.24
C TRP A 293 -3.39 13.87 -11.95
N THR A 294 -2.50 14.42 -12.78
CA THR A 294 -2.78 15.60 -13.60
C THR A 294 -3.98 15.39 -14.54
N GLU A 295 -4.06 14.22 -15.18
CA GLU A 295 -5.15 13.87 -16.10
C GLU A 295 -6.45 13.47 -15.39
N SER A 296 -6.35 12.94 -14.17
CA SER A 296 -7.49 12.46 -13.38
C SER A 296 -8.42 13.58 -12.92
N VAL A 297 -7.90 14.80 -12.75
CA VAL A 297 -8.65 15.97 -12.26
C VAL A 297 -8.77 17.02 -13.35
N LYS A 298 -9.89 16.99 -14.08
CA LYS A 298 -10.21 17.99 -15.12
C LYS A 298 -10.84 19.26 -14.56
N ILE A 299 -11.64 19.10 -13.51
CA ILE A 299 -12.41 20.16 -12.85
C ILE A 299 -12.06 20.12 -11.35
N VAL A 300 -11.84 21.28 -10.74
CA VAL A 300 -11.57 21.39 -9.28
C VAL A 300 -12.73 22.12 -8.61
N GLU A 301 -13.64 21.41 -7.93
CA GLU A 301 -14.76 22.04 -7.20
C GLU A 301 -14.74 21.80 -5.70
N THR A 302 -14.06 20.74 -5.27
CA THR A 302 -14.00 20.32 -3.88
C THR A 302 -12.56 20.32 -3.35
N VAL A 303 -12.41 20.29 -2.03
CA VAL A 303 -11.10 20.09 -1.37
C VAL A 303 -10.45 18.80 -1.85
N GLU A 304 -11.22 17.73 -2.02
CA GLU A 304 -10.72 16.44 -2.50
C GLU A 304 -10.16 16.54 -3.94
N ASP A 305 -10.83 17.28 -4.84
CA ASP A 305 -10.33 17.50 -6.20
C ASP A 305 -9.00 18.27 -6.17
N ALA A 306 -8.90 19.28 -5.30
CA ALA A 306 -7.72 20.12 -5.16
C ALA A 306 -6.53 19.31 -4.62
N GLN A 307 -6.74 18.50 -3.58
CA GLN A 307 -5.74 17.59 -3.02
C GLN A 307 -5.30 16.55 -4.06
N ARG A 308 -6.25 15.97 -4.82
CA ARG A 308 -5.95 15.03 -5.91
C ARG A 308 -5.16 15.64 -7.05
N ALA A 309 -5.46 16.87 -7.42
CA ALA A 309 -4.66 17.59 -8.41
C ALA A 309 -3.24 17.90 -7.90
N LEU A 310 -3.09 18.13 -6.59
CA LEU A 310 -1.80 18.41 -5.95
C LEU A 310 -0.92 17.15 -5.80
N GLU A 311 -1.45 15.94 -5.85
CA GLU A 311 -0.60 14.72 -5.81
C GLU A 311 0.52 14.72 -6.87
N ALA A 312 0.24 15.26 -8.06
CA ALA A 312 1.25 15.42 -9.11
C ALA A 312 2.46 16.28 -8.68
N TYR A 313 2.24 17.31 -7.84
CA TYR A 313 3.30 18.15 -7.31
C TYR A 313 4.27 17.31 -6.48
N TYR A 314 3.75 16.48 -5.56
CA TYR A 314 4.58 15.70 -4.64
C TYR A 314 5.46 14.70 -5.38
N HIS A 315 4.90 14.03 -6.40
CA HIS A 315 5.67 13.12 -7.24
C HIS A 315 6.82 13.82 -7.99
N TYR A 316 6.59 15.01 -8.56
CA TYR A 316 7.67 15.76 -9.22
C TYR A 316 8.70 16.31 -8.22
N PHE A 317 8.24 16.73 -7.04
CA PHE A 317 9.12 17.24 -6.00
C PHE A 317 10.08 16.15 -5.50
N GLU A 318 9.58 14.94 -5.27
CA GLU A 318 10.34 13.79 -4.78
C GLU A 318 11.49 13.40 -5.74
N ILE A 319 11.26 13.52 -7.05
CA ILE A 319 12.29 13.26 -8.08
C ILE A 319 13.09 14.49 -8.49
N HIS A 320 12.98 15.59 -7.72
CA HIS A 320 13.71 16.84 -7.92
C HIS A 320 13.42 17.54 -9.26
N GLU A 321 12.27 17.28 -9.89
CA GLU A 321 11.81 17.97 -11.10
C GLU A 321 10.99 19.21 -10.71
N PHE A 322 11.63 20.14 -9.99
CA PHE A 322 10.97 21.30 -9.36
C PHE A 322 10.22 22.21 -10.33
N GLU A 323 10.68 22.32 -11.59
CA GLU A 323 9.97 23.08 -12.63
C GLU A 323 8.62 22.45 -12.99
N LYS A 324 8.55 21.11 -13.02
CA LYS A 324 7.27 20.41 -13.24
C LYS A 324 6.39 20.49 -12.00
N ALA A 325 6.96 20.39 -10.80
CA ALA A 325 6.22 20.61 -9.55
C ALA A 325 5.59 22.02 -9.51
N CYS A 326 6.36 23.05 -9.88
CA CYS A 326 5.83 24.40 -10.06
C CYS A 326 4.71 24.45 -11.10
N THR A 327 4.90 23.78 -12.24
CA THR A 327 3.89 23.75 -13.32
C THR A 327 2.57 23.17 -12.84
N VAL A 328 2.55 22.16 -11.95
CA VAL A 328 1.31 21.62 -11.38
C VAL A 328 0.48 22.67 -10.64
N ILE A 329 1.15 23.53 -9.86
CA ILE A 329 0.52 24.65 -9.13
C ILE A 329 -0.09 25.66 -10.11
N LEU A 330 0.61 25.93 -11.21
CA LEU A 330 0.22 26.93 -12.20
C LEU A 330 -0.73 26.40 -13.29
N GLU A 331 -0.90 25.08 -13.38
CA GLU A 331 -1.68 24.41 -14.43
C GLU A 331 -3.15 24.80 -14.30
N ARG A 332 -3.69 25.34 -15.41
CA ARG A 332 -5.06 25.83 -15.50
C ARG A 332 -6.02 24.69 -15.82
N ARG A 333 -7.03 24.53 -14.95
CA ARG A 333 -8.07 23.50 -15.03
C ARG A 333 -9.45 24.14 -15.17
N ASP A 334 -10.44 23.34 -15.54
CA ASP A 334 -11.83 23.79 -15.55
C ASP A 334 -12.30 24.07 -14.12
N SER A 335 -13.20 25.04 -13.98
CA SER A 335 -13.97 25.30 -12.77
C SER A 335 -15.40 25.69 -13.17
N ARG A 336 -16.30 25.78 -12.19
CA ARG A 336 -17.67 26.28 -12.37
C ARG A 336 -17.72 27.72 -12.90
N TRP A 337 -16.62 28.47 -12.80
CA TRP A 337 -16.55 29.88 -13.17
C TRP A 337 -15.88 30.09 -14.53
N ARG A 338 -14.98 29.21 -14.92
CA ARG A 338 -14.15 29.37 -16.12
C ARG A 338 -13.68 28.03 -16.64
N THR A 339 -13.94 27.79 -17.92
CA THR A 339 -13.42 26.63 -18.64
C THR A 339 -11.97 26.87 -19.10
N LYS A 340 -11.23 25.81 -19.40
CA LYS A 340 -9.85 25.83 -19.91
C LYS A 340 -9.79 26.58 -21.24
N ALA A 341 -10.85 26.52 -22.05
CA ALA A 341 -10.99 27.30 -23.27
C ALA A 341 -11.06 28.82 -23.01
N GLU A 342 -11.58 29.23 -21.86
CA GLU A 342 -11.66 30.64 -21.40
C GLU A 342 -10.43 31.03 -20.54
N GLY A 343 -9.38 30.21 -20.57
CA GLY A 343 -8.16 30.40 -19.81
C GLY A 343 -8.09 29.63 -18.50
N GLY A 344 -9.15 28.95 -18.05
CA GLY A 344 -9.17 28.12 -16.85
C GLY A 344 -8.83 28.83 -15.53
N GLU A 345 -8.85 28.08 -14.45
CA GLU A 345 -8.42 28.49 -13.10
C GLU A 345 -7.14 27.72 -12.74
N PRO A 346 -6.04 28.40 -12.36
CA PRO A 346 -4.84 27.71 -11.89
C PRO A 346 -5.09 27.08 -10.51
N LEU A 347 -4.26 26.11 -10.12
CA LEU A 347 -4.52 25.31 -8.92
C LEU A 347 -4.42 26.15 -7.65
N ASP A 348 -3.47 27.09 -7.57
CA ASP A 348 -3.35 28.05 -6.47
C ASP A 348 -4.66 28.84 -6.23
N ALA A 349 -5.28 29.34 -7.29
CA ALA A 349 -6.55 30.06 -7.21
C ALA A 349 -7.69 29.14 -6.71
N SER A 350 -7.68 27.87 -7.13
CA SER A 350 -8.62 26.87 -6.60
C SER A 350 -8.42 26.65 -5.10
N PHE A 351 -7.16 26.55 -4.64
CA PHE A 351 -6.82 26.42 -3.22
C PHE A 351 -7.31 27.62 -2.40
N TYR A 352 -7.14 28.85 -2.89
CA TYR A 352 -7.69 30.04 -2.22
C TYR A 352 -9.20 30.01 -2.13
N ARG A 353 -9.87 29.66 -3.23
CA ARG A 353 -11.34 29.55 -3.28
C ARG A 353 -11.87 28.51 -2.29
N LEU A 354 -11.11 27.45 -2.04
CA LEU A 354 -11.45 26.37 -1.13
C LEU A 354 -10.95 26.59 0.31
N GLY A 355 -10.25 27.69 0.59
CA GLY A 355 -9.74 28.03 1.91
C GLY A 355 -8.46 27.29 2.32
N LEU A 356 -7.76 26.65 1.38
CA LEU A 356 -6.54 25.85 1.58
C LEU A 356 -5.27 26.72 1.56
N PHE A 357 -5.30 27.90 2.18
CA PHE A 357 -4.22 28.90 2.12
C PHE A 357 -2.90 28.38 2.67
N GLN A 358 -2.94 27.69 3.81
CA GLN A 358 -1.73 27.21 4.47
C GLN A 358 -1.01 26.15 3.63
N GLU A 359 -1.76 25.25 3.00
CA GLU A 359 -1.23 24.17 2.18
C GLU A 359 -0.54 24.72 0.92
N ILE A 360 -1.20 25.65 0.20
CA ILE A 360 -0.62 26.25 -1.00
C ILE A 360 0.63 27.11 -0.69
N ILE A 361 0.65 27.79 0.47
CA ILE A 361 1.82 28.53 0.95
C ILE A 361 2.99 27.58 1.19
N ILE A 362 2.76 26.44 1.88
CA ILE A 362 3.80 25.47 2.21
C ILE A 362 4.43 24.93 0.92
N VAL A 363 3.63 24.35 0.01
CA VAL A 363 4.16 23.74 -1.22
C VAL A 363 4.84 24.76 -2.14
N SER A 364 4.30 25.98 -2.24
CA SER A 364 4.94 27.06 -3.02
C SER A 364 6.26 27.50 -2.40
N THR A 365 6.34 27.58 -1.07
CA THR A 365 7.57 27.94 -0.34
C THR A 365 8.64 26.86 -0.52
N GLU A 366 8.27 25.58 -0.43
CA GLU A 366 9.21 24.46 -0.62
C GLU A 366 9.86 24.46 -2.00
N VAL A 367 9.07 24.70 -3.06
CA VAL A 367 9.58 24.76 -4.43
C VAL A 367 10.39 26.04 -4.68
N THR A 368 9.95 27.20 -4.21
CA THR A 368 10.70 28.48 -4.40
C THR A 368 12.09 28.46 -3.78
N ASN A 369 12.30 27.69 -2.70
CA ASN A 369 13.60 27.52 -2.07
C ASN A 369 14.59 26.68 -2.89
N LYS A 370 14.20 26.16 -4.06
CA LYS A 370 15.07 25.37 -4.94
C LYS A 370 15.71 26.24 -6.04
N LEU A 371 17.03 26.11 -6.20
CA LEU A 371 17.88 27.01 -7.00
C LEU A 371 17.72 26.90 -8.53
N SER A 372 16.93 25.94 -9.03
CA SER A 372 16.86 25.61 -10.46
C SER A 372 15.62 26.16 -11.19
N LEU A 373 14.80 27.00 -10.56
CA LEU A 373 13.58 27.51 -11.17
C LEU A 373 13.81 28.70 -12.11
N SER A 374 13.03 28.74 -13.17
CA SER A 374 12.96 29.85 -14.10
C SER A 374 12.48 31.12 -13.41
N TYR A 375 12.94 32.24 -13.92
CA TYR A 375 12.60 33.55 -13.41
C TYR A 375 11.09 33.84 -13.38
N TYR A 376 10.38 33.37 -14.41
CA TYR A 376 8.94 33.51 -14.52
C TYR A 376 8.22 32.72 -13.41
N ASN A 377 8.58 31.44 -13.26
CA ASN A 377 7.97 30.56 -12.27
C ASN A 377 8.21 31.03 -10.83
N ILE A 378 9.44 31.43 -10.51
CA ILE A 378 9.75 31.90 -9.15
C ILE A 378 9.05 33.22 -8.80
N THR A 379 8.84 34.10 -9.79
CA THR A 379 8.08 35.35 -9.58
C THR A 379 6.63 35.03 -9.26
N HIS A 380 6.01 34.14 -10.04
CA HIS A 380 4.61 33.78 -9.85
C HIS A 380 4.39 33.06 -8.51
N LEU A 381 5.30 32.17 -8.11
CA LEU A 381 5.19 31.52 -6.81
C LEU A 381 5.32 32.50 -5.63
N TYR A 382 6.14 33.54 -5.72
CA TYR A 382 6.16 34.59 -4.70
C TYR A 382 4.84 35.39 -4.66
N GLU A 383 4.21 35.63 -5.81
CA GLU A 383 2.87 36.24 -5.86
C GLU A 383 1.84 35.33 -5.18
N VAL A 384 1.88 34.02 -5.44
CA VAL A 384 1.06 33.00 -4.78
C VAL A 384 1.25 33.08 -3.26
N ILE A 385 2.49 32.94 -2.77
CA ILE A 385 2.76 32.97 -1.32
C ILE A 385 2.28 34.29 -0.69
N ALA A 386 2.49 35.42 -1.36
CA ALA A 386 2.05 36.73 -0.87
C ALA A 386 0.53 36.83 -0.73
N ILE A 387 -0.22 36.40 -1.76
CA ILE A 387 -1.70 36.37 -1.73
C ILE A 387 -2.20 35.43 -0.63
N GLY A 388 -1.53 34.29 -0.43
CA GLY A 388 -1.83 33.37 0.67
C GLY A 388 -1.69 34.04 2.05
N TYR A 389 -0.57 34.73 2.31
CA TYR A 389 -0.37 35.45 3.57
C TYR A 389 -1.35 36.62 3.75
N GLU A 390 -1.67 37.36 2.69
CA GLU A 390 -2.70 38.39 2.71
C GLU A 390 -4.05 37.81 3.14
N SER A 391 -4.42 36.67 2.55
CA SER A 391 -5.69 35.96 2.86
C SER A 391 -5.74 35.45 4.30
N LEU A 392 -4.59 35.13 4.90
CA LEU A 392 -4.46 34.79 6.33
C LEU A 392 -4.38 36.03 7.26
N GLY A 393 -4.34 37.25 6.70
CA GLY A 393 -4.20 38.50 7.45
C GLY A 393 -2.77 38.87 7.85
N ASP A 394 -1.75 38.12 7.41
CA ASP A 394 -0.34 38.38 7.67
C ASP A 394 0.26 39.31 6.58
N ILE A 395 -0.22 40.56 6.55
CA ILE A 395 0.16 41.56 5.56
C ILE A 395 1.67 41.81 5.55
N LYS A 396 2.33 41.67 6.70
CA LYS A 396 3.78 41.87 6.81
C LYS A 396 4.53 40.83 5.98
N LYS A 397 4.21 39.54 6.14
CA LYS A 397 4.84 38.49 5.33
C LYS A 397 4.48 38.60 3.85
N ALA A 398 3.25 38.99 3.53
CA ALA A 398 2.86 39.22 2.13
C ALA A 398 3.78 40.26 1.45
N ILE A 399 4.07 41.38 2.13
CA ILE A 399 5.01 42.40 1.64
C ILE A 399 6.43 41.83 1.53
N GLU A 400 6.91 41.09 2.53
CA GLU A 400 8.25 40.49 2.52
C GLU A 400 8.47 39.55 1.31
N GLU A 401 7.44 38.80 0.88
CA GLU A 401 7.52 37.94 -0.31
C GLU A 401 7.50 38.74 -1.62
N LEU A 402 6.65 39.77 -1.72
CA LEU A 402 6.64 40.67 -2.87
C LEU A 402 7.98 41.42 -3.02
N ASP A 403 8.63 41.75 -1.90
CA ASP A 403 9.94 42.40 -1.92
C ASP A 403 11.01 41.52 -2.60
N LYS A 404 10.92 40.19 -2.43
CA LYS A 404 11.85 39.23 -3.05
C LYS A 404 11.73 39.22 -4.57
N ILE A 405 10.51 39.36 -5.10
CA ILE A 405 10.27 39.49 -6.56
C ILE A 405 11.06 40.67 -7.09
N SER A 406 10.93 41.80 -6.42
CA SER A 406 11.44 43.05 -6.94
C SER A 406 12.96 43.18 -6.80
N ARG A 407 13.54 42.62 -5.74
CA ARG A 407 15.01 42.44 -5.64
C ARG A 407 15.53 41.60 -6.80
N LYS A 408 14.76 40.60 -7.26
CA LYS A 408 15.10 39.81 -8.46
C LYS A 408 14.84 40.55 -9.78
N LYS A 409 13.83 41.43 -9.86
CA LYS A 409 13.56 42.30 -11.03
C LYS A 409 14.60 43.44 -11.19
N GLY A 410 15.34 43.78 -10.13
CA GLY A 410 16.13 45.02 -10.11
C GLY A 410 15.26 46.28 -10.20
N LEU A 411 13.98 46.17 -9.83
CA LEU A 411 13.01 47.27 -9.88
C LEU A 411 12.80 47.85 -8.48
N GLU A 412 12.82 49.18 -8.38
CA GLU A 412 12.27 49.91 -7.24
C GLU A 412 10.74 50.01 -7.43
N TYR A 413 9.99 49.84 -6.35
CA TYR A 413 8.54 49.94 -6.29
C TYR A 413 8.20 50.88 -5.15
N THR A 414 7.17 51.69 -5.35
CA THR A 414 6.61 52.51 -4.28
C THR A 414 5.39 51.79 -3.73
N LEU A 415 5.50 51.32 -2.49
CA LEU A 415 4.39 50.71 -1.77
C LEU A 415 3.44 51.82 -1.29
N TYR A 416 2.24 51.88 -1.85
CA TYR A 416 1.20 52.79 -1.37
C TYR A 416 0.30 52.02 -0.39
N ILE A 417 0.49 52.26 0.90
CA ILE A 417 -0.43 51.78 1.94
C ILE A 417 -1.46 52.89 2.18
N CYS A 418 -2.67 52.73 1.63
CA CYS A 418 -3.78 53.61 1.98
C CYS A 418 -4.44 53.13 3.28
N GLY A 419 -4.39 53.96 4.32
CA GLY A 419 -5.04 53.68 5.60
C GLY A 419 -6.55 53.71 5.46
N GLY A 420 -7.17 52.55 5.71
CA GLY A 420 -8.64 52.37 5.76
C GLY A 420 -9.18 51.56 4.59
N ALA A 421 -9.24 50.25 4.78
CA ALA A 421 -9.78 49.21 3.89
C ALA A 421 -8.96 48.85 2.63
N GLN A 422 -8.18 47.77 2.77
CA GLN A 422 -7.93 46.71 1.78
C GLN A 422 -7.76 47.12 0.30
N LEU A 423 -6.72 47.90 -0.02
CA LEU A 423 -6.14 47.87 -1.37
C LEU A 423 -4.65 48.20 -1.30
N VAL A 424 -3.81 47.22 -1.66
CA VAL A 424 -2.37 47.41 -1.92
C VAL A 424 -2.20 47.57 -3.42
N PHE A 425 -1.70 48.72 -3.86
CA PHE A 425 -1.31 48.92 -5.27
C PHE A 425 0.20 48.82 -5.42
N LEU A 426 0.65 47.93 -6.31
CA LEU A 426 2.02 47.89 -6.83
C LEU A 426 2.13 48.80 -8.06
N GLY A 427 2.71 49.98 -7.88
CA GLY A 427 3.07 50.87 -8.98
C GLY A 427 4.50 50.61 -9.46
N TYR A 428 4.67 50.22 -10.73
CA TYR A 428 5.98 50.10 -11.36
C TYR A 428 6.53 51.50 -11.73
N THR A 429 7.63 51.92 -11.12
CA THR A 429 8.42 53.04 -11.66
C THR A 429 9.32 52.51 -12.78
N GLN A 430 8.86 52.55 -14.03
CA GLN A 430 9.80 52.46 -15.16
C GLN A 430 10.73 53.69 -15.09
N ARG A 431 12.00 53.49 -14.74
CA ARG A 431 13.03 54.43 -15.20
C ARG A 431 13.14 54.23 -16.71
N ARG A 432 12.51 55.13 -17.48
CA ARG A 432 12.90 55.36 -18.87
C ARG A 432 14.38 55.76 -18.87
N THR A 433 15.21 54.94 -19.48
CA THR A 433 16.42 55.38 -20.19
C THR A 433 16.39 54.77 -21.57
#